data_AF-A0AAW1PNZ0-F1
#
_entry.id   AF-A0AAW1PNZ0-F1
#
_cell.length_a   1.000
_cell.length_b   1.000
_cell.length_c   1.000
_cell.angle_alpha   90.00
_cell.angle_beta   90.00
_cell.angle_gamma   90.00
#
_symmetry.space_group_name_H-M   'P 1'
#
loop_
_entity.id
_entity.type
_entity.pdbx_description
1 polymer ?
#
loop_
_entity_poly.entity_id
_entity_poly.type
_entity_poly.pdbx_seq_one_letter_code
_entity_poly.pdbx_strand_id
1 'polypeptide(L)'
;MSGSLTAEAETASGRAPEPDGCKRLEVEFPPLTAQGFDANFKSSDEYIDTNVQLAISAAKKLRDAGWKRIHVIVPDKGEFNRSYRMFRGAIENTEGVVTMGALVLWNLELDTLRSDLGLFGFPSKDLQYRFLSTFKPVFYIRPREYSKSIAAPPYVVNYSGCLFRSYPGPWQCMLNESGGQMVSVAERQERFNLGELKEELLTAMGLNTEAPGSALSFLRRGYKTSTWWEDARDKEQYGDWRT
;
A
#
# COMPACT_ATOMS: atom_id res chain seq x y z
N MET A 1 -21.73 38.36 -20.17
CA MET A 1 -21.99 37.46 -21.32
C MET A 1 -20.69 36.75 -21.64
N SER A 2 -20.74 35.41 -21.72
CA SER A 2 -19.64 34.41 -21.82
C SER A 2 -18.50 34.58 -20.80
N GLY A 3 -18.37 33.80 -19.73
CA GLY A 3 -18.62 32.37 -19.64
C GLY A 3 -17.36 31.61 -20.05
N SER A 4 -16.57 31.20 -19.07
CA SER A 4 -15.78 29.98 -19.14
C SER A 4 -16.09 29.25 -17.84
N LEU A 5 -16.41 27.95 -17.94
CA LEU A 5 -16.54 27.03 -16.82
C LEU A 5 -15.41 27.16 -15.79
N THR A 6 -14.27 27.68 -16.23
CA THR A 6 -13.08 27.96 -15.44
C THR A 6 -13.26 29.08 -14.39
N ALA A 7 -14.07 30.11 -14.65
CA ALA A 7 -14.35 31.20 -13.69
C ALA A 7 -15.40 30.79 -12.62
N GLU A 8 -16.38 29.97 -12.99
CA GLU A 8 -17.34 29.37 -12.06
C GLU A 8 -16.69 28.27 -11.22
N ALA A 9 -15.75 27.49 -11.78
CA ALA A 9 -14.91 26.55 -11.05
C ALA A 9 -13.95 27.25 -10.06
N GLU A 10 -13.35 28.38 -10.42
CA GLU A 10 -12.57 29.23 -9.49
C GLU A 10 -13.41 29.79 -8.34
N THR A 11 -14.66 30.17 -8.64
CA THR A 11 -15.60 30.73 -7.66
C THR A 11 -16.15 29.64 -6.71
N ALA A 12 -16.38 28.42 -7.21
CA ALA A 12 -16.76 27.25 -6.41
C ALA A 12 -15.59 26.68 -5.59
N SER A 13 -14.37 26.64 -6.18
CA SER A 13 -13.09 26.33 -5.52
C SER A 13 -12.68 27.41 -4.48
N GLY A 14 -13.35 28.56 -4.50
CA GLY A 14 -13.13 29.68 -3.58
C GLY A 14 -13.76 29.52 -2.19
N ARG A 15 -14.82 28.72 -2.05
CA ARG A 15 -15.55 28.59 -0.78
C ARG A 15 -15.15 27.29 -0.09
N ALA A 16 -14.29 27.41 0.92
CA ALA A 16 -13.87 26.25 1.71
C ALA A 16 -15.08 25.66 2.47
N PRO A 17 -15.28 24.33 2.42
CA PRO A 17 -16.37 23.66 3.14
C PRO A 17 -16.23 23.86 4.66
N GLU A 18 -17.33 23.85 5.40
CA GLU A 18 -17.29 23.92 6.87
C GLU A 18 -16.88 22.57 7.48
N PRO A 19 -16.25 22.54 8.67
CA PRO A 19 -15.84 21.29 9.31
C PRO A 19 -17.05 20.49 9.81
N ASP A 20 -17.51 19.53 9.04
CA ASP A 20 -18.71 18.70 9.30
C ASP A 20 -18.40 17.33 9.96
N GLY A 21 -17.19 17.16 10.49
CA GLY A 21 -16.72 15.90 11.09
C GLY A 21 -15.88 15.02 10.15
N CYS A 22 -15.78 15.37 8.87
CA CYS A 22 -14.84 14.74 7.94
C CYS A 22 -13.37 15.05 8.32
N LYS A 23 -12.48 14.05 8.30
CA LYS A 23 -11.05 14.17 8.71
C LYS A 23 -10.05 14.05 7.56
N ARG A 24 -10.52 13.77 6.35
CA ARG A 24 -9.74 13.61 5.13
C ARG A 24 -10.49 14.33 4.02
N LEU A 25 -9.82 15.26 3.35
CA LEU A 25 -10.38 16.09 2.28
C LEU A 25 -9.57 15.90 1.02
N GLU A 26 -10.25 15.78 -0.10
CA GLU A 26 -9.67 15.80 -1.44
C GLU A 26 -9.91 17.18 -2.06
N VAL A 27 -8.89 17.74 -2.71
CA VAL A 27 -8.92 19.10 -3.26
C VAL A 27 -8.32 19.08 -4.67
N GLU A 28 -9.09 19.57 -5.64
CA GLU A 28 -8.67 19.67 -7.05
C GLU A 28 -8.46 21.14 -7.46
N PHE A 29 -7.41 21.40 -8.23
CA PHE A 29 -6.98 22.74 -8.64
C PHE A 29 -7.22 23.00 -10.14
N PRO A 30 -7.53 24.24 -10.56
CA PRO A 30 -7.73 24.58 -11.97
C PRO A 30 -6.44 24.39 -12.80
N PRO A 31 -6.54 24.18 -14.12
CA PRO A 31 -5.39 23.91 -14.98
C PRO A 31 -4.42 25.09 -15.03
N LEU A 32 -3.13 24.79 -14.89
CA LEU A 32 -2.07 25.80 -14.74
C LEU A 32 -1.91 26.74 -15.94
N THR A 33 -2.32 26.32 -17.14
CA THR A 33 -2.31 27.15 -18.37
C THR A 33 -3.29 28.32 -18.29
N ALA A 34 -4.37 28.20 -17.52
CA ALA A 34 -5.32 29.28 -17.26
C ALA A 34 -4.76 30.35 -16.30
N GLN A 35 -3.62 30.08 -15.64
CA GLN A 35 -2.93 31.01 -14.73
C GLN A 35 -1.74 31.74 -15.40
N GLY A 36 -1.66 31.74 -16.74
CA GLY A 36 -0.63 32.48 -17.50
C GLY A 36 0.70 31.74 -17.69
N PHE A 37 0.72 30.42 -17.49
CA PHE A 37 1.87 29.58 -17.82
C PHE A 37 1.82 29.19 -19.31
N ASP A 38 2.77 29.68 -20.11
CA ASP A 38 2.84 29.38 -21.56
C ASP A 38 3.32 27.94 -21.81
N ALA A 39 2.83 27.31 -22.87
CA ALA A 39 2.96 25.87 -23.14
C ALA A 39 4.35 25.42 -23.65
N ASN A 40 5.30 26.33 -23.76
CA ASN A 40 6.63 26.05 -24.30
C ASN A 40 7.60 25.63 -23.18
N PHE A 41 7.80 24.31 -23.06
CA PHE A 41 8.84 23.60 -22.30
C PHE A 41 9.20 24.20 -20.92
N LYS A 42 8.27 24.11 -19.97
CA LYS A 42 8.57 24.26 -18.54
C LYS A 42 8.93 22.91 -17.93
N SER A 43 9.91 22.88 -17.03
CA SER A 43 10.43 21.66 -16.42
C SER A 43 9.37 20.96 -15.55
N SER A 44 9.43 19.62 -15.42
CA SER A 44 8.55 18.82 -14.52
C SER A 44 8.49 19.38 -13.11
N ASP A 45 9.61 19.92 -12.71
CA ASP A 45 9.89 20.60 -11.46
C ASP A 45 8.95 21.80 -11.25
N GLU A 46 8.78 22.69 -12.23
CA GLU A 46 7.93 23.87 -12.12
C GLU A 46 6.43 23.53 -11.97
N TYR A 47 6.00 22.40 -12.52
CA TYR A 47 4.62 21.92 -12.38
C TYR A 47 4.33 21.40 -10.97
N ILE A 48 5.22 20.57 -10.43
CA ILE A 48 5.10 20.04 -9.05
C ILE A 48 5.07 21.19 -8.05
N ASP A 49 5.90 22.21 -8.31
CA ASP A 49 5.95 23.41 -7.50
C ASP A 49 4.62 24.16 -7.50
N THR A 50 4.08 24.43 -8.67
CA THR A 50 2.82 25.16 -8.81
C THR A 50 1.66 24.40 -8.14
N ASN A 51 1.64 23.07 -8.23
CA ASN A 51 0.63 22.24 -7.57
C ASN A 51 0.76 22.25 -6.04
N VAL A 52 1.99 22.20 -5.51
CA VAL A 52 2.22 22.34 -4.06
C VAL A 52 1.82 23.73 -3.58
N GLN A 53 2.05 24.77 -4.39
CA GLN A 53 1.61 26.12 -4.10
C GLN A 53 0.09 26.24 -4.02
N LEU A 54 -0.63 25.61 -4.94
CA LEU A 54 -2.08 25.57 -4.95
C LEU A 54 -2.62 24.75 -3.76
N ALA A 55 -2.01 23.60 -3.45
CA ALA A 55 -2.30 22.77 -2.26
C ALA A 55 -2.22 23.58 -0.97
N ILE A 56 -1.15 24.36 -0.81
CA ILE A 56 -0.95 25.26 0.34
C ILE A 56 -1.99 26.39 0.33
N SER A 57 -2.37 26.89 -0.83
CA SER A 57 -3.35 27.98 -0.97
C SER A 57 -4.77 27.54 -0.63
N ALA A 58 -5.22 26.37 -1.07
CA ALA A 58 -6.50 25.82 -0.60
C ALA A 58 -6.45 25.46 0.88
N ALA A 59 -5.35 24.92 1.36
CA ALA A 59 -5.20 24.60 2.77
C ALA A 59 -5.29 25.86 3.66
N LYS A 60 -4.85 27.03 3.16
CA LYS A 60 -5.11 28.33 3.80
C LYS A 60 -6.60 28.69 3.82
N LYS A 61 -7.32 28.51 2.71
CA LYS A 61 -8.77 28.77 2.67
C LYS A 61 -9.56 27.85 3.62
N LEU A 62 -9.17 26.58 3.70
CA LEU A 62 -9.74 25.61 4.64
C LEU A 62 -9.47 26.02 6.09
N ARG A 63 -8.25 26.46 6.42
CA ARG A 63 -7.96 27.05 7.74
C ARG A 63 -8.91 28.21 8.04
N ASP A 64 -9.10 29.11 7.08
CA ASP A 64 -9.94 30.29 7.26
C ASP A 64 -11.43 29.93 7.44
N ALA A 65 -11.88 28.80 6.88
CA ALA A 65 -13.18 28.19 7.13
C ALA A 65 -13.29 27.43 8.47
N GLY A 66 -12.27 27.50 9.34
CA GLY A 66 -12.30 26.93 10.69
C GLY A 66 -11.72 25.52 10.81
N TRP A 67 -11.09 24.98 9.75
CA TRP A 67 -10.39 23.70 9.83
C TRP A 67 -9.14 23.84 10.69
N LYS A 68 -8.97 22.92 11.65
CA LYS A 68 -7.93 23.03 12.67
C LYS A 68 -6.61 22.34 12.30
N ARG A 69 -6.61 21.39 11.34
CA ARG A 69 -5.44 20.63 10.90
C ARG A 69 -5.59 20.16 9.45
N ILE A 70 -4.60 20.44 8.60
CA ILE A 70 -4.60 20.07 7.18
C ILE A 70 -3.23 19.49 6.82
N HIS A 71 -3.23 18.28 6.24
CA HIS A 71 -2.03 17.55 5.83
C HIS A 71 -1.99 17.43 4.31
N VAL A 72 -0.97 17.98 3.68
CA VAL A 72 -0.70 17.91 2.25
C VAL A 72 0.25 16.73 2.00
N ILE A 73 -0.25 15.64 1.45
CA ILE A 73 0.61 14.46 1.20
C ILE A 73 1.20 14.57 -0.20
N VAL A 74 2.52 14.39 -0.32
CA VAL A 74 3.30 14.34 -1.55
C VAL A 74 3.75 12.90 -1.82
N PRO A 75 4.17 12.59 -3.05
CA PRO A 75 4.29 11.20 -3.46
C PRO A 75 5.43 10.46 -2.76
N ASP A 76 6.60 11.08 -2.67
CA ASP A 76 7.79 10.44 -2.11
C ASP A 76 8.73 11.46 -1.49
N LYS A 77 9.87 10.96 -1.01
CA LYS A 77 10.87 11.76 -0.32
C LYS A 77 11.58 12.76 -1.24
N GLY A 78 11.78 12.41 -2.50
CA GLY A 78 12.39 13.30 -3.48
C GLY A 78 11.55 14.55 -3.63
N GLU A 79 10.24 14.35 -3.85
CA GLU A 79 9.31 15.45 -4.05
C GLU A 79 9.02 16.25 -2.79
N PHE A 80 8.99 15.58 -1.64
CA PHE A 80 8.90 16.28 -0.35
C PHE A 80 10.04 17.26 -0.13
N ASN A 81 11.28 16.82 -0.32
CA ASN A 81 12.44 17.66 -0.05
C ASN A 81 12.49 18.88 -0.96
N ARG A 82 12.17 18.66 -2.23
CA ARG A 82 12.18 19.68 -3.26
C ARG A 82 11.10 20.74 -2.99
N SER A 83 9.87 20.28 -2.83
CA SER A 83 8.70 21.13 -2.60
C SER A 83 8.76 21.88 -1.26
N TYR A 84 9.24 21.24 -0.19
CA TYR A 84 9.30 21.85 1.13
C TYR A 84 10.29 23.01 1.18
N ARG A 85 11.44 22.87 0.49
CA ARG A 85 12.44 23.95 0.39
C ARG A 85 11.89 25.18 -0.31
N MET A 86 11.11 24.96 -1.37
CA MET A 86 10.60 26.04 -2.21
C MET A 86 9.41 26.78 -1.58
N PHE A 87 8.50 26.06 -0.92
CA PHE A 87 7.26 26.65 -0.40
C PHE A 87 7.25 26.92 1.10
N ARG A 88 8.42 26.86 1.72
CA ARG A 88 8.62 26.99 3.17
C ARG A 88 7.92 28.22 3.76
N GLY A 89 8.16 29.41 3.22
CA GLY A 89 7.54 30.64 3.72
C GLY A 89 6.02 30.65 3.57
N ALA A 90 5.48 30.00 2.52
CA ALA A 90 4.04 29.91 2.31
C ALA A 90 3.36 28.98 3.32
N ILE A 91 4.03 27.90 3.71
CA ILE A 91 3.61 26.97 4.78
C ILE A 91 3.71 27.67 6.15
N GLU A 92 4.79 28.41 6.42
CA GLU A 92 5.02 29.12 7.69
C GLU A 92 3.95 30.21 7.94
N ASN A 93 3.50 30.88 6.87
CA ASN A 93 2.42 31.86 6.93
C ASN A 93 1.01 31.25 7.17
N THR A 94 0.90 29.94 7.36
CA THR A 94 -0.38 29.28 7.72
C THR A 94 -0.64 29.23 9.21
N GLU A 95 0.22 29.85 10.03
CA GLU A 95 0.18 29.78 11.50
C GLU A 95 0.14 28.34 12.03
N GLY A 96 0.72 27.41 11.25
CA GLY A 96 0.86 26.01 11.63
C GLY A 96 -0.35 25.11 11.36
N VAL A 97 -1.41 25.60 10.72
CA VAL A 97 -2.60 24.79 10.41
C VAL A 97 -2.39 23.84 9.23
N VAL A 98 -1.51 24.18 8.29
CA VAL A 98 -1.19 23.38 7.11
C VAL A 98 0.19 22.75 7.24
N THR A 99 0.31 21.48 6.91
CA THR A 99 1.56 20.71 6.92
C THR A 99 1.70 19.88 5.66
N MET A 100 2.89 19.35 5.33
CA MET A 100 3.14 18.53 4.13
C MET A 100 3.91 17.24 4.48
N GLY A 101 3.79 16.13 3.73
CA GLY A 101 4.54 14.88 4.00
C GLY A 101 4.46 13.85 2.89
N ALA A 102 5.34 12.84 2.81
CA ALA A 102 5.37 11.88 1.69
C ALA A 102 4.92 10.45 2.03
N LEU A 103 4.45 9.64 1.07
CA LEU A 103 3.97 8.29 1.39
C LEU A 103 4.37 7.18 0.41
N VAL A 104 5.53 6.57 0.68
CA VAL A 104 5.97 5.30 0.07
C VAL A 104 6.44 4.37 1.18
N LEU A 105 5.98 3.11 1.14
CA LEU A 105 6.45 2.08 2.07
C LEU A 105 7.51 1.23 1.39
N TRP A 106 8.78 1.53 1.68
CA TRP A 106 9.92 0.82 1.11
C TRP A 106 10.48 -0.19 2.11
N ASN A 107 10.56 -1.47 1.73
CA ASN A 107 11.20 -2.55 2.51
C ASN A 107 10.79 -2.63 3.99
N LEU A 108 9.52 -2.38 4.30
CA LEU A 108 9.03 -2.39 5.69
C LEU A 108 8.69 -3.77 6.23
N GLU A 109 8.84 -4.83 5.43
CA GLU A 109 8.45 -6.21 5.79
C GLU A 109 7.07 -6.28 6.46
N LEU A 110 6.08 -5.60 5.86
CA LEU A 110 4.78 -5.32 6.49
C LEU A 110 4.09 -6.56 7.08
N ASP A 111 4.32 -7.75 6.56
CA ASP A 111 3.72 -8.96 7.12
C ASP A 111 4.35 -9.46 8.41
N THR A 112 5.65 -9.24 8.59
CA THR A 112 6.30 -9.47 9.88
C THR A 112 5.73 -8.47 10.87
N LEU A 113 5.61 -7.19 10.48
CA LEU A 113 5.01 -6.18 11.35
C LEU A 113 3.54 -6.47 11.70
N ARG A 114 2.79 -7.06 10.77
CA ARG A 114 1.41 -7.50 11.03
C ARG A 114 1.35 -8.63 12.06
N SER A 115 2.36 -9.50 12.19
CA SER A 115 2.30 -10.58 13.20
C SER A 115 2.17 -10.06 14.61
N ASP A 116 2.81 -8.94 14.85
CA ASP A 116 2.96 -8.45 16.20
C ASP A 116 1.76 -7.60 16.65
N LEU A 117 0.92 -7.10 15.72
CA LEU A 117 -0.23 -6.27 16.08
C LEU A 117 -1.17 -7.02 17.03
N GLY A 118 -1.53 -6.35 18.12
CA GLY A 118 -2.36 -6.87 19.20
C GLY A 118 -1.63 -7.74 20.23
N LEU A 119 -0.32 -8.00 20.10
CA LEU A 119 0.48 -8.52 21.21
C LEU A 119 0.68 -7.44 22.28
N PHE A 120 1.04 -7.87 23.50
CA PHE A 120 1.39 -6.93 24.57
C PHE A 120 2.52 -6.00 24.09
N GLY A 121 2.20 -4.72 23.95
CA GLY A 121 3.15 -3.70 23.48
C GLY A 121 3.05 -3.29 22.00
N PHE A 122 2.10 -3.81 21.21
CA PHE A 122 1.96 -3.48 19.79
C PHE A 122 0.61 -2.83 19.43
N PRO A 123 0.51 -2.06 18.33
CA PRO A 123 -0.74 -1.43 17.92
C PRO A 123 -1.86 -2.45 17.75
N SER A 124 -3.10 -2.02 18.00
CA SER A 124 -4.26 -2.88 17.77
C SER A 124 -4.27 -3.39 16.34
N LYS A 125 -4.83 -4.59 16.18
CA LYS A 125 -5.15 -5.20 14.89
C LYS A 125 -6.00 -4.27 14.00
N ASP A 126 -6.74 -3.35 14.61
CA ASP A 126 -7.45 -2.27 13.92
C ASP A 126 -6.57 -1.43 12.99
N LEU A 127 -5.29 -1.24 13.32
CA LEU A 127 -4.35 -0.52 12.46
C LEU A 127 -4.17 -1.20 11.10
N GLN A 128 -4.12 -2.54 11.10
CA GLN A 128 -4.11 -3.29 9.85
C GLN A 128 -5.36 -2.95 9.05
N TYR A 129 -6.52 -3.02 9.70
CA TYR A 129 -7.80 -2.87 9.04
C TYR A 129 -8.04 -1.47 8.47
N ARG A 130 -7.69 -0.41 9.20
CA ARG A 130 -7.99 0.99 8.83
C ARG A 130 -6.91 1.72 8.03
N PHE A 131 -5.71 1.14 7.95
CA PHE A 131 -4.55 1.84 7.41
C PHE A 131 -3.56 0.93 6.69
N LEU A 132 -2.97 -0.09 7.33
CA LEU A 132 -1.95 -0.90 6.62
C LEU A 132 -2.54 -1.73 5.46
N SER A 133 -3.84 -1.94 5.49
CA SER A 133 -4.61 -2.53 4.42
C SER A 133 -4.74 -1.65 3.17
N THR A 134 -4.55 -0.33 3.29
CA THR A 134 -4.56 0.63 2.16
C THR A 134 -3.27 0.56 1.34
N PHE A 135 -2.22 -0.07 1.87
CA PHE A 135 -0.93 -0.12 1.19
C PHE A 135 -0.84 -1.35 0.31
N LYS A 136 -0.95 -1.11 -0.99
CA LYS A 136 -0.78 -2.12 -2.02
C LYS A 136 0.70 -2.53 -2.12
N PRO A 137 1.03 -3.83 -2.00
CA PRO A 137 2.38 -4.31 -2.24
C PRO A 137 2.65 -4.27 -3.75
N VAL A 138 3.47 -3.31 -4.17
CA VAL A 138 3.83 -3.09 -5.58
C VAL A 138 4.99 -4.00 -6.00
N PHE A 139 6.04 -4.05 -5.21
CA PHE A 139 7.09 -5.05 -5.37
C PHE A 139 7.20 -5.79 -4.04
N TYR A 140 7.00 -7.10 -4.10
CA TYR A 140 6.96 -7.92 -2.92
C TYR A 140 7.60 -9.27 -3.19
N ILE A 141 8.49 -9.66 -2.28
CA ILE A 141 9.07 -10.99 -2.26
C ILE A 141 9.12 -11.44 -0.81
N ARG A 142 8.65 -12.66 -0.56
CA ARG A 142 8.78 -13.31 0.74
C ARG A 142 9.29 -14.73 0.55
N PRO A 143 10.60 -14.94 0.71
CA PRO A 143 11.19 -16.27 0.63
C PRO A 143 10.73 -17.13 1.81
N ARG A 144 10.62 -18.43 1.55
CA ARG A 144 10.23 -19.45 2.50
C ARG A 144 11.06 -20.71 2.28
N GLU A 145 11.50 -21.28 3.38
CA GLU A 145 12.18 -22.57 3.42
C GLU A 145 11.36 -23.51 4.27
N TYR A 146 11.17 -24.72 3.77
CA TYR A 146 10.36 -25.74 4.39
C TYR A 146 11.11 -27.07 4.39
N SER A 147 10.74 -27.94 5.33
CA SER A 147 11.16 -29.33 5.37
C SER A 147 9.94 -30.23 5.50
N LYS A 148 9.99 -31.41 4.86
CA LYS A 148 8.96 -32.43 4.99
C LYS A 148 9.59 -33.79 5.23
N SER A 149 9.17 -34.46 6.30
CA SER A 149 9.53 -35.86 6.55
C SER A 149 8.70 -36.81 5.67
N ILE A 150 9.38 -37.75 5.00
CA ILE A 150 8.81 -38.77 4.11
C ILE A 150 9.15 -40.18 4.62
N ALA A 151 8.40 -41.20 4.18
CA ALA A 151 8.50 -42.57 4.70
C ALA A 151 9.70 -43.38 4.13
N ALA A 152 10.33 -42.88 3.07
CA ALA A 152 11.47 -43.54 2.40
C ALA A 152 12.69 -42.60 2.37
N PRO A 153 13.92 -43.13 2.22
CA PRO A 153 15.12 -42.30 2.04
C PRO A 153 14.91 -41.23 0.94
N PRO A 154 15.34 -39.96 1.14
CA PRO A 154 16.19 -39.44 2.23
C PRO A 154 15.50 -39.12 3.57
N TYR A 155 14.25 -39.57 3.79
CA TYR A 155 13.43 -39.36 5.00
C TYR A 155 13.06 -37.91 5.33
N VAL A 156 13.85 -36.93 4.89
CA VAL A 156 13.56 -35.50 4.97
C VAL A 156 13.88 -34.87 3.62
N VAL A 157 12.91 -34.14 3.07
CA VAL A 157 13.08 -33.35 1.86
C VAL A 157 12.96 -31.88 2.24
N ASN A 158 14.02 -31.12 1.97
CA ASN A 158 14.02 -29.67 2.10
C ASN A 158 13.64 -29.06 0.76
N TYR A 159 12.79 -28.04 0.79
CA TYR A 159 12.37 -27.30 -0.39
C TYR A 159 12.17 -25.83 -0.01
N SER A 160 12.38 -24.95 -0.96
CA SER A 160 12.22 -23.51 -0.75
C SER A 160 11.49 -22.88 -1.92
N GLY A 161 11.01 -21.67 -1.69
CA GLY A 161 10.27 -20.90 -2.68
C GLY A 161 10.03 -19.50 -2.16
N CYS A 162 9.21 -18.73 -2.86
CA CYS A 162 8.77 -17.44 -2.37
C CYS A 162 7.34 -17.12 -2.79
N LEU A 163 6.65 -16.35 -1.94
CA LEU A 163 5.49 -15.60 -2.39
C LEU A 163 6.02 -14.33 -3.04
N PHE A 164 5.76 -14.20 -4.34
CA PHE A 164 6.27 -13.10 -5.13
C PHE A 164 5.14 -12.30 -5.75
N ARG A 165 5.40 -11.02 -5.91
CA ARG A 165 4.58 -10.12 -6.69
C ARG A 165 5.41 -8.98 -7.26
N SER A 166 5.26 -8.76 -8.54
CA SER A 166 5.64 -7.52 -9.21
C SER A 166 4.37 -6.92 -9.81
N TYR A 167 3.69 -6.04 -9.08
CA TYR A 167 2.49 -5.36 -9.52
C TYR A 167 2.75 -4.66 -10.86
N PRO A 168 1.85 -4.79 -11.85
CA PRO A 168 0.48 -5.33 -11.77
C PRO A 168 0.34 -6.84 -11.97
N GLY A 169 1.44 -7.59 -12.02
CA GLY A 169 1.41 -9.04 -12.14
C GLY A 169 0.65 -9.73 -10.98
N PRO A 170 0.13 -10.95 -11.22
CA PRO A 170 -0.55 -11.72 -10.20
C PRO A 170 0.39 -12.03 -9.03
N TRP A 171 -0.19 -12.49 -7.93
CA TRP A 171 0.59 -13.18 -6.92
C TRP A 171 1.05 -14.51 -7.49
N GLN A 172 2.32 -14.82 -7.27
CA GLN A 172 2.94 -16.05 -7.76
C GLN A 172 3.52 -16.83 -6.58
N CYS A 173 3.27 -18.12 -6.56
CA CYS A 173 4.01 -19.08 -5.76
C CYS A 173 5.20 -19.54 -6.59
N MET A 174 6.40 -19.12 -6.23
CA MET A 174 7.62 -19.50 -6.94
C MET A 174 8.30 -20.64 -6.17
N LEU A 175 8.59 -21.75 -6.84
CA LEU A 175 9.37 -22.87 -6.31
C LEU A 175 10.84 -22.69 -6.72
N ASN A 176 11.74 -22.95 -5.77
CA ASN A 176 13.17 -23.01 -6.05
C ASN A 176 13.56 -24.42 -6.49
N GLU A 177 13.89 -24.59 -7.77
CA GLU A 177 14.35 -25.86 -8.32
C GLU A 177 15.82 -26.13 -7.95
N SER A 178 16.28 -27.37 -8.15
CA SER A 178 17.62 -27.88 -7.77
C SER A 178 18.83 -27.22 -8.50
N GLY A 179 18.67 -26.04 -9.07
CA GLY A 179 19.71 -25.19 -9.66
C GLY A 179 19.64 -23.72 -9.26
N GLY A 180 18.82 -23.35 -8.26
CA GLY A 180 18.61 -21.96 -7.84
C GLY A 180 17.65 -21.18 -8.74
N GLN A 181 17.04 -21.84 -9.73
CA GLN A 181 16.05 -21.25 -10.61
C GLN A 181 14.69 -21.20 -9.91
N MET A 182 14.06 -20.03 -9.92
CA MET A 182 12.70 -19.85 -9.42
C MET A 182 11.70 -20.06 -10.55
N VAL A 183 10.77 -21.00 -10.38
CA VAL A 183 9.71 -21.31 -11.35
C VAL A 183 8.35 -21.04 -10.73
N SER A 184 7.47 -20.35 -11.46
CA SER A 184 6.09 -20.11 -11.02
C SER A 184 5.31 -21.41 -11.09
N VAL A 185 4.78 -21.87 -9.95
CA VAL A 185 4.00 -23.13 -9.85
C VAL A 185 2.50 -22.89 -9.68
N ALA A 186 2.12 -21.70 -9.21
CA ALA A 186 0.73 -21.28 -9.10
C ALA A 186 0.63 -19.75 -9.17
N GLU A 187 -0.45 -19.27 -9.78
CA GLU A 187 -0.69 -17.84 -9.94
C GLU A 187 -2.14 -17.52 -9.66
N ARG A 188 -2.38 -16.38 -8.99
CA ARG A 188 -3.74 -15.86 -8.82
C ARG A 188 -3.73 -14.36 -8.56
N GLN A 189 -4.87 -13.73 -8.79
CA GLN A 189 -5.03 -12.28 -8.62
C GLN A 189 -5.00 -11.86 -7.15
N GLU A 190 -5.38 -12.75 -6.26
CA GLU A 190 -5.41 -12.50 -4.84
C GLU A 190 -4.21 -13.12 -4.11
N ARG A 191 -3.74 -12.45 -3.07
CA ARG A 191 -2.59 -12.89 -2.29
C ARG A 191 -2.76 -14.29 -1.70
N PHE A 192 -1.82 -15.20 -1.98
CA PHE A 192 -1.70 -16.48 -1.26
C PHE A 192 -1.40 -16.24 0.21
N ASN A 193 -2.14 -16.92 1.08
CA ASN A 193 -1.70 -17.09 2.46
C ASN A 193 -0.52 -18.07 2.50
N LEU A 194 0.23 -18.05 3.60
CA LEU A 194 1.45 -18.87 3.71
C LEU A 194 1.18 -20.38 3.72
N GLY A 195 -0.02 -20.80 4.14
CA GLY A 195 -0.46 -22.18 4.09
C GLY A 195 -0.72 -22.64 2.66
N GLU A 196 -1.47 -21.85 1.89
CA GLU A 196 -1.73 -22.10 0.46
C GLU A 196 -0.43 -22.13 -0.34
N LEU A 197 0.49 -21.17 -0.11
CA LEU A 197 1.82 -21.20 -0.70
C LEU A 197 2.51 -22.55 -0.45
N LYS A 198 2.53 -23.02 0.79
CA LYS A 198 3.17 -24.29 1.15
C LYS A 198 2.51 -25.48 0.45
N GLU A 199 1.19 -25.48 0.29
CA GLU A 199 0.45 -26.53 -0.41
C GLU A 199 0.74 -26.57 -1.91
N GLU A 200 0.81 -25.40 -2.57
CA GLU A 200 1.18 -25.31 -3.98
C GLU A 200 2.60 -25.83 -4.22
N LEU A 201 3.56 -25.45 -3.36
CA LEU A 201 4.95 -25.95 -3.44
C LEU A 201 5.02 -27.47 -3.24
N LEU A 202 4.28 -28.03 -2.29
CA LEU A 202 4.25 -29.48 -2.04
C LEU A 202 3.63 -30.26 -3.21
N THR A 203 2.60 -29.69 -3.82
CA THR A 203 1.90 -30.29 -4.97
C THR A 203 2.81 -30.30 -6.19
N ALA A 204 3.49 -29.18 -6.48
CA ALA A 204 4.47 -29.10 -7.56
C ALA A 204 5.64 -30.08 -7.40
N MET A 205 6.10 -30.30 -6.16
CA MET A 205 7.17 -31.27 -5.85
C MET A 205 6.70 -32.74 -5.89
N GLY A 206 5.42 -33.02 -6.15
CA GLY A 206 4.86 -34.38 -6.11
C GLY A 206 4.88 -35.01 -4.72
N LEU A 207 5.06 -34.20 -3.66
CA LEU A 207 5.14 -34.67 -2.28
C LEU A 207 3.76 -34.75 -1.61
N ASN A 208 2.70 -34.25 -2.26
CA ASN A 208 1.33 -34.26 -1.75
C ASN A 208 0.60 -35.56 -2.13
N THR A 209 1.02 -36.69 -1.54
CA THR A 209 0.55 -38.04 -1.90
C THR A 209 -0.66 -38.53 -1.09
N GLU A 210 -1.22 -37.71 -0.20
CA GLU A 210 -2.27 -38.12 0.74
C GLU A 210 -3.66 -37.67 0.24
N ALA A 211 -4.68 -38.50 0.46
CA ALA A 211 -6.05 -38.16 0.08
C ALA A 211 -6.54 -36.88 0.81
N PRO A 212 -7.19 -35.94 0.09
CA PRO A 212 -7.77 -34.74 0.69
C PRO A 212 -8.69 -35.11 1.86
N GLY A 213 -8.43 -34.57 3.06
CA GLY A 213 -9.26 -34.79 4.24
C GLY A 213 -8.89 -36.02 5.10
N SER A 214 -7.79 -36.71 4.80
CA SER A 214 -7.30 -37.78 5.68
C SER A 214 -6.85 -37.23 7.05
N ALA A 215 -7.00 -38.02 8.12
CA ALA A 215 -6.56 -37.63 9.47
C ALA A 215 -5.05 -37.32 9.53
N LEU A 216 -4.24 -38.02 8.72
CA LEU A 216 -2.81 -37.74 8.56
C LEU A 216 -2.54 -36.38 7.90
N SER A 217 -3.33 -36.02 6.89
CA SER A 217 -3.24 -34.70 6.25
C SER A 217 -3.60 -33.57 7.23
N PHE A 218 -4.59 -33.77 8.11
CA PHE A 218 -4.96 -32.81 9.15
C PHE A 218 -3.87 -32.67 10.23
N LEU A 219 -3.36 -33.81 10.75
CA LEU A 219 -2.31 -33.82 11.76
C LEU A 219 -1.01 -33.17 11.27
N ARG A 220 -0.71 -33.27 9.96
CA ARG A 220 0.48 -32.64 9.35
C ARG A 220 0.28 -31.17 8.95
N ARG A 221 -0.94 -30.75 8.59
CA ARG A 221 -1.26 -29.33 8.27
C ARG A 221 -1.23 -28.45 9.51
N GLY A 222 -1.54 -29.02 10.68
CA GLY A 222 -1.68 -28.26 11.91
C GLY A 222 -3.00 -27.49 11.95
N TYR A 223 -3.36 -26.99 13.14
CA TYR A 223 -4.68 -26.39 13.39
C TYR A 223 -4.87 -25.01 12.73
N LYS A 224 -3.79 -24.29 12.43
CA LYS A 224 -3.85 -22.95 11.84
C LYS A 224 -2.77 -22.75 10.78
N THR A 225 -3.20 -22.58 9.53
CA THR A 225 -2.34 -22.48 8.34
C THR A 225 -2.20 -21.05 7.81
N SER A 226 -3.07 -20.15 8.26
CA SER A 226 -3.13 -18.75 7.88
C SER A 226 -2.83 -17.84 9.07
N THR A 227 -2.41 -16.61 8.77
CA THR A 227 -2.16 -15.61 9.80
C THR A 227 -3.44 -14.88 10.19
N TRP A 228 -3.50 -14.31 11.40
CA TRP A 228 -4.76 -13.70 11.89
C TRP A 228 -5.23 -12.53 11.01
N TRP A 229 -4.30 -11.79 10.38
CA TRP A 229 -4.64 -10.68 9.50
C TRP A 229 -5.05 -11.18 8.13
N GLU A 230 -4.63 -12.38 7.70
CA GLU A 230 -5.14 -13.02 6.50
C GLU A 230 -6.58 -13.53 6.67
N ASP A 231 -6.95 -13.94 7.90
CA ASP A 231 -8.27 -14.48 8.24
C ASP A 231 -9.36 -13.40 8.39
N ALA A 232 -9.02 -12.26 8.98
CA ALA A 232 -9.97 -11.24 9.42
C ALA A 232 -10.40 -10.26 8.30
N ARG A 233 -10.78 -10.81 7.15
CA ARG A 233 -11.21 -10.05 5.96
C ARG A 233 -12.42 -9.16 6.22
N ASP A 234 -13.35 -9.64 7.04
CA ASP A 234 -14.57 -8.94 7.44
C ASP A 234 -14.31 -7.65 8.21
N LYS A 235 -13.13 -7.52 8.82
CA LYS A 235 -12.75 -6.37 9.64
C LYS A 235 -11.97 -5.32 8.86
N GLU A 236 -11.40 -5.69 7.71
CA GLU A 236 -10.59 -4.78 6.90
C GLU A 236 -11.45 -3.69 6.25
N GLN A 237 -11.05 -2.42 6.42
CA GLN A 237 -11.72 -1.30 5.75
C GLN A 237 -11.31 -1.21 4.26
N TYR A 238 -10.16 -1.80 3.90
CA TYR A 238 -9.60 -1.81 2.55
C TYR A 238 -8.98 -3.18 2.24
N GLY A 239 -9.04 -3.62 0.99
CA GLY A 239 -8.48 -4.90 0.54
C GLY A 239 -7.18 -4.76 -0.27
N ASP A 240 -6.63 -3.55 -0.39
CA ASP A 240 -5.60 -3.21 -1.37
C ASP A 240 -4.31 -3.98 -1.16
N TRP A 241 -4.03 -4.40 0.07
CA TRP A 241 -2.83 -5.15 0.41
C TRP A 241 -2.88 -6.63 -0.04
N ARG A 242 -4.07 -7.15 -0.37
CA ARG A 242 -4.30 -8.53 -0.86
C ARG A 242 -4.39 -8.62 -2.36
N THR A 243 -4.79 -7.53 -3.00
CA THR A 243 -5.03 -7.40 -4.44
C THR A 243 -4.02 -6.47 -5.06
#